data_AF-A0A960XTG3-F1
#
_entry.id   AF-A0A960XTG3-F1
#
_cell.length_a   1.000
_cell.length_b   1.000
_cell.length_c   1.000
_cell.angle_alpha   90.00
_cell.angle_beta   90.00
_cell.angle_gamma   90.00
#
_symmetry.space_group_name_H-M   'P 1'
#
loop_
_entity.id
_entity.type
_entity.pdbx_description
1 polymer ?
#
loop_
_entity_poly.entity_id
_entity_poly.type
_entity_poly.pdbx_seq_one_letter_code
_entity_poly.pdbx_strand_id
1 'polypeptide(L)'
;HWQSFEDYVKTYGLHRSEAVLLRHLSEVYKVLSQTVPPAMKTDELTEAEHYFEDMLRGIDSSLLDEWEKLRNPDFVAEEPKPVDAPKPAAFTRNKPAFLRAVRNAVFDVVKELARDDIAAVLERIEPADGDGTPWTRDRLDVLLGDYFATHERIRLDPEARAAKNTLVSEESPRRWLVEQILVDPEELNDWVTAFEVDLDTCDSSGSVVLTLVSVGSVG
;
A
#
# COMPACT_ATOMS: atom_id res chain seq x y z
N HIS A 1 10.35 -1.51 -14.50
CA HIS A 1 10.31 -2.64 -13.55
C HIS A 1 10.49 -2.12 -12.14
N TRP A 2 9.46 -2.24 -11.29
CA TRP A 2 9.63 -2.10 -9.84
C TRP A 2 10.28 -3.39 -9.32
N GLN A 3 11.25 -3.26 -8.43
CA GLN A 3 11.96 -4.36 -7.78
C GLN A 3 11.93 -4.07 -6.29
N SER A 4 11.77 -5.11 -5.45
CA SER A 4 12.03 -4.95 -4.03
C SER A 4 13.49 -4.54 -3.82
N PHE A 5 13.81 -3.95 -2.67
CA PHE A 5 15.20 -3.59 -2.40
C PHE A 5 16.14 -4.81 -2.48
N GLU A 6 15.72 -5.96 -1.96
CA GLU A 6 16.46 -7.22 -2.04
C GLU A 6 16.61 -7.71 -3.49
N ASP A 7 15.53 -7.67 -4.28
CA ASP A 7 15.56 -8.04 -5.70
C ASP A 7 16.47 -7.11 -6.50
N TYR A 8 16.48 -5.82 -6.17
CA TYR A 8 17.35 -4.83 -6.80
C TYR A 8 18.82 -5.10 -6.46
N VAL A 9 19.14 -5.35 -5.19
CA VAL A 9 20.49 -5.71 -4.76
C VAL A 9 20.96 -7.00 -5.44
N LYS A 10 20.10 -8.00 -5.54
CA LYS A 10 20.40 -9.29 -6.18
C LYS A 10 20.57 -9.15 -7.69
N THR A 11 19.69 -8.42 -8.36
CA THR A 11 19.72 -8.21 -9.83
C THR A 11 20.99 -7.49 -10.26
N TYR A 12 21.43 -6.50 -9.49
CA TYR A 12 22.61 -5.70 -9.81
C TYR A 12 23.89 -6.14 -9.08
N GLY A 13 23.84 -7.23 -8.30
CA GLY A 13 25.00 -7.76 -7.58
C GLY A 13 25.58 -6.81 -6.52
N LEU A 14 24.73 -5.97 -5.90
CA LEU A 14 25.12 -4.87 -5.02
C LEU A 14 25.34 -5.29 -3.55
N HIS A 15 25.53 -6.58 -3.26
CA HIS A 15 25.67 -7.08 -1.87
C HIS A 15 26.75 -6.36 -1.04
N ARG A 16 27.80 -5.83 -1.68
CA ARG A 16 28.87 -5.06 -0.99
C ARG A 16 28.53 -3.59 -0.74
N SER A 17 27.52 -3.07 -1.43
CA SER A 17 27.09 -1.67 -1.39
C SER A 17 25.68 -1.48 -0.80
N GLU A 18 25.02 -2.58 -0.45
CA GLU A 18 23.69 -2.63 0.15
C GLU A 18 23.54 -1.66 1.33
N ALA A 19 24.43 -1.75 2.33
CA ALA A 19 24.40 -0.88 3.51
C ALA A 19 24.61 0.61 3.17
N VAL A 20 25.37 0.92 2.11
CA VAL A 20 25.58 2.31 1.65
C VAL A 20 24.33 2.83 0.98
N LEU A 21 23.68 2.00 0.15
CA LEU A 21 22.43 2.35 -0.51
C LEU A 21 21.31 2.57 0.51
N LEU A 22 21.17 1.68 1.51
CA LEU A 22 20.21 1.85 2.60
C LEU A 22 20.45 3.14 3.37
N ARG A 23 21.70 3.45 3.70
CA ARG A 23 22.04 4.72 4.38
C ARG A 23 21.62 5.92 3.54
N HIS A 24 21.91 5.89 2.24
CA HIS A 24 21.54 6.99 1.34
C HIS A 24 20.03 7.16 1.21
N LEU A 25 19.27 6.07 1.04
CA LEU A 25 17.80 6.10 1.01
C LEU A 25 17.22 6.62 2.34
N SER A 26 17.81 6.21 3.46
CA SER A 26 17.45 6.71 4.80
C SER A 26 17.72 8.22 4.95
N GLU A 27 18.82 8.72 4.38
CA GLU A 27 19.15 10.16 4.37
C GLU A 27 18.14 10.96 3.53
N VAL A 28 17.76 10.45 2.35
CA VAL A 28 16.74 11.08 1.50
C VAL A 28 15.42 11.18 2.25
N TYR A 29 14.94 10.09 2.86
CA TYR A 29 13.73 10.10 3.68
C TYR A 29 13.80 11.12 4.83
N LYS A 30 14.93 11.20 5.53
CA LYS A 30 15.14 12.18 6.60
C LYS A 30 15.07 13.61 6.10
N VAL A 31 15.71 13.91 4.97
CA VAL A 31 15.70 15.27 4.39
C VAL A 31 14.28 15.67 4.02
N LEU A 32 13.53 14.78 3.36
CA LEU A 32 12.14 15.02 3.00
C LEU A 32 11.29 15.28 4.26
N SER A 33 11.31 14.33 5.20
CA SER A 33 10.45 14.38 6.40
C SER A 33 10.76 15.54 7.34
N GLN A 34 12.02 15.96 7.46
CA GLN A 34 12.47 16.96 8.44
C GLN A 34 12.61 18.38 7.87
N THR A 35 12.98 18.51 6.59
CA THR A 35 13.37 19.82 6.04
C THR A 35 12.22 20.52 5.36
N VAL A 36 11.25 19.76 4.83
CA VAL A 36 10.11 20.34 4.13
C VAL A 36 8.98 20.63 5.12
N PRO A 37 8.60 21.91 5.32
CA PRO A 37 7.50 22.26 6.21
C PRO A 37 6.18 21.62 5.73
N PRO A 38 5.27 21.21 6.64
CA PRO A 38 4.00 20.56 6.25
C PRO A 38 3.19 21.36 5.23
N ALA A 39 3.19 22.70 5.33
CA ALA A 39 2.47 23.58 4.41
C ALA A 39 3.04 23.60 2.98
N MET A 40 4.27 23.11 2.78
CA MET A 40 4.96 23.02 1.50
C MET A 40 5.01 21.59 0.96
N LYS A 41 4.50 20.61 1.72
CA LYS A 41 4.42 19.23 1.24
C LYS A 41 3.26 19.11 0.27
N THR A 42 3.58 18.81 -0.98
CA THR A 42 2.57 18.41 -1.95
C THR A 42 2.15 16.97 -1.69
N ASP A 43 1.08 16.53 -2.33
CA ASP A 43 0.61 15.14 -2.22
C ASP A 43 1.66 14.16 -2.73
N GLU A 44 2.36 14.50 -3.83
CA GLU A 44 3.43 13.67 -4.39
C GLU A 44 4.62 13.56 -3.43
N LEU A 45 4.94 14.63 -2.69
CA LEU A 45 6.03 14.61 -1.72
C LEU A 45 5.66 13.79 -0.49
N THR A 46 4.41 13.93 -0.04
CA THR A 46 3.85 13.14 1.07
C THR A 46 3.83 11.65 0.70
N GLU A 47 3.49 11.33 -0.54
CA GLU A 47 3.54 9.97 -1.07
C GLU A 47 4.97 9.42 -1.18
N ALA A 48 5.92 10.24 -1.66
CA ALA A 48 7.33 9.86 -1.68
C ALA A 48 7.87 9.56 -0.27
N GLU A 49 7.51 10.38 0.73
CA GLU A 49 7.88 10.13 2.13
C GLU A 49 7.34 8.79 2.64
N HIS A 50 6.05 8.51 2.43
CA HIS A 50 5.47 7.24 2.84
C HIS A 50 6.10 6.06 2.11
N TYR A 51 6.37 6.19 0.80
CA TYR A 51 7.05 5.14 0.03
C TYR A 51 8.41 4.80 0.63
N PHE A 52 9.21 5.81 0.98
CA PHE A 52 10.50 5.58 1.62
C PHE A 52 10.33 5.01 3.02
N GLU A 53 9.36 5.48 3.81
CA GLU A 53 9.09 4.95 5.14
C GLU A 53 8.74 3.46 5.09
N ASP A 54 7.78 3.07 4.26
CA ASP A 54 7.32 1.68 4.12
C ASP A 54 8.45 0.77 3.63
N MET A 55 9.20 1.23 2.62
CA MET A 55 10.35 0.48 2.09
C MET A 55 11.43 0.28 3.16
N LEU A 56 11.75 1.33 3.93
CA LEU A 56 12.77 1.26 4.98
C LEU A 56 12.31 0.39 6.16
N ARG A 57 11.05 0.48 6.58
CA ARG A 57 10.45 -0.38 7.63
C ARG A 57 10.47 -1.86 7.24
N GLY A 58 10.24 -2.15 5.96
CA GLY A 58 10.27 -3.51 5.43
C GLY A 58 11.66 -4.14 5.42
N ILE A 59 12.74 -3.35 5.34
CA ILE A 59 14.11 -3.85 5.23
C ILE A 59 14.79 -3.93 6.61
N ASP A 60 14.67 -2.89 7.44
CA ASP A 60 15.29 -2.85 8.76
C ASP A 60 14.47 -1.98 9.73
N SER A 61 13.61 -2.63 10.52
CA SER A 61 12.83 -1.99 11.57
C SER A 61 13.70 -1.33 12.65
N SER A 62 14.90 -1.86 12.92
CA SER A 62 15.76 -1.38 14.01
C SER A 62 16.37 0.00 13.75
N LEU A 63 16.72 0.29 12.49
CA LEU A 63 17.32 1.57 12.10
C LEU A 63 16.34 2.75 12.18
N LEU A 64 15.05 2.51 11.90
CA LEU A 64 14.00 3.51 12.06
C LEU A 64 13.64 3.73 13.53
N ASP A 65 13.56 2.65 14.31
CA ASP A 65 13.23 2.71 15.74
C ASP A 65 14.31 3.44 16.56
N GLU A 66 15.60 3.22 16.26
CA GLU A 66 16.70 3.96 16.87
C GLU A 66 16.67 5.45 16.52
N TRP A 67 16.17 5.80 15.34
CA TRP A 67 16.04 7.18 14.90
C TRP A 67 14.85 7.91 15.53
N GLU A 68 13.70 7.24 15.68
CA GLU A 68 12.56 7.80 16.41
C GLU A 68 12.93 8.12 17.87
N LYS A 69 13.75 7.26 18.50
CA LYS A 69 14.35 7.49 19.83
C LYS A 69 15.25 8.72 19.91
N LEU A 70 16.05 8.99 18.87
CA LEU A 70 16.91 10.17 18.83
C LEU A 70 16.13 11.48 18.63
N ARG A 71 14.95 11.42 17.99
CA ARG A 71 14.08 12.58 17.77
C ARG A 71 13.27 12.94 19.02
N ASN A 72 12.99 11.97 19.89
CA ASN A 72 12.24 12.18 21.12
C ASN A 72 12.91 11.37 22.26
N PRO A 73 13.74 12.01 23.11
CA PRO A 73 14.49 11.31 24.17
C PRO A 73 13.64 10.56 25.19
N ASP A 74 12.33 10.87 25.26
CA ASP A 74 11.33 10.18 26.09
C ASP A 74 10.60 9.04 25.35
N PHE A 75 11.03 8.68 24.13
CA PHE A 75 10.48 7.54 23.39
C PHE A 75 10.89 6.24 24.07
N VAL A 76 10.00 5.73 24.91
CA VAL A 76 10.00 4.35 25.38
C VAL A 76 9.17 3.57 24.38
N ALA A 77 9.73 2.56 23.73
CA ALA A 77 8.91 1.54 23.09
C ALA A 77 8.06 0.93 24.20
N GLU A 78 6.75 1.21 24.20
CA GLU A 78 5.87 0.81 25.29
C GLU A 78 5.92 -0.72 25.47
N GLU A 79 6.58 -1.17 26.55
CA GLU A 79 6.18 -2.43 27.18
C GLU A 79 4.81 -2.19 27.82
N PRO A 80 3.75 -2.91 27.39
CA PRO A 80 2.41 -2.61 27.85
C PRO A 80 2.28 -2.90 29.34
N LYS A 81 2.22 -1.84 30.15
CA LYS A 81 1.80 -1.92 31.55
C LYS A 81 0.27 -1.96 31.62
N PRO A 82 -0.32 -2.84 32.44
CA PRO A 82 -1.77 -2.97 32.54
C PRO A 82 -2.31 -1.86 33.44
N VAL A 83 -2.53 -0.69 32.84
CA VAL A 83 -3.60 0.20 33.26
C VAL A 83 -4.82 -0.27 32.47
N ASP A 84 -6.02 -0.28 33.06
CA ASP A 84 -7.26 -0.45 32.26
C ASP A 84 -7.31 0.67 31.22
N ALA A 85 -6.71 0.39 30.06
CA ALA A 85 -6.53 1.35 29.00
C ALA A 85 -7.93 1.65 28.45
N PRO A 86 -8.27 2.93 28.20
CA PRO A 86 -9.42 3.22 27.38
C PRO A 86 -9.29 2.39 26.10
N LYS A 87 -10.37 1.71 25.69
CA LYS A 87 -10.37 0.86 24.49
C LYS A 87 -9.58 1.58 23.39
N PRO A 88 -8.60 0.92 22.75
CA PRO A 88 -7.84 1.54 21.67
C PRO A 88 -8.82 2.17 20.69
N ALA A 89 -8.48 3.38 20.26
CA ALA A 89 -9.27 4.10 19.28
C ALA A 89 -9.64 3.18 18.11
N ALA A 90 -10.88 3.27 17.62
CA ALA A 90 -11.26 2.64 16.37
C ALA A 90 -10.21 2.95 15.30
N PHE A 91 -9.72 1.92 14.62
CA PHE A 91 -8.67 2.02 13.61
C PHE A 91 -9.04 3.04 12.52
N THR A 92 -10.33 3.09 12.17
CA THR A 92 -10.91 3.98 11.15
C THR A 92 -11.15 5.41 11.63
N ARG A 93 -10.95 5.71 12.93
CA ARG A 93 -11.26 7.03 13.52
C ARG A 93 -10.43 8.16 12.90
N ASN A 94 -9.17 7.90 12.58
CA ASN A 94 -8.31 8.87 11.90
C ASN A 94 -8.47 8.70 10.39
N LYS A 95 -9.51 9.32 9.81
CA LYS A 95 -9.87 9.18 8.40
C LYS A 95 -8.68 9.43 7.44
N PRO A 96 -7.84 10.48 7.60
CA PRO A 96 -6.65 10.65 6.77
C PRO A 96 -5.63 9.50 6.88
N ALA A 97 -5.35 9.01 8.09
CA ALA A 97 -4.43 7.89 8.26
C ALA A 97 -5.00 6.58 7.71
N PHE A 98 -6.29 6.35 7.93
CA PHE A 98 -7.00 5.18 7.39
C PHE A 98 -7.02 5.19 5.86
N LEU A 99 -7.31 6.34 5.23
CA LEU A 99 -7.25 6.48 3.77
C LEU A 99 -5.86 6.13 3.21
N ARG A 100 -4.77 6.54 3.90
CA ARG A 100 -3.41 6.15 3.52
C ARG A 100 -3.19 4.64 3.62
N ALA A 101 -3.63 4.04 4.73
CA ALA A 101 -3.56 2.60 4.91
C ALA A 101 -4.33 1.84 3.82
N VAL A 102 -5.52 2.33 3.45
CA VAL A 102 -6.35 1.76 2.38
C VAL A 102 -5.63 1.82 1.03
N ARG A 103 -5.09 2.99 0.66
CA ARG A 103 -4.31 3.17 -0.58
C ARG A 103 -3.10 2.22 -0.62
N ASN A 104 -2.40 2.06 0.50
CA ASN A 104 -1.27 1.15 0.62
C ASN A 104 -1.69 -0.31 0.42
N ALA A 105 -2.74 -0.75 1.11
CA ALA A 105 -3.26 -2.11 1.00
C ALA A 105 -3.73 -2.43 -0.43
N VAL A 106 -4.46 -1.51 -1.06
CA VAL A 106 -4.92 -1.65 -2.46
C VAL A 106 -3.71 -1.74 -3.39
N PHE A 107 -2.72 -0.88 -3.23
CA PHE A 107 -1.54 -0.91 -4.08
C PHE A 107 -0.67 -2.16 -3.86
N ASP A 108 -0.68 -2.74 -2.66
CA ASP A 108 -0.07 -4.04 -2.43
C ASP A 108 -0.74 -5.16 -3.23
N VAL A 109 -2.07 -5.14 -3.38
CA VAL A 109 -2.77 -6.06 -4.30
C VAL A 109 -2.36 -5.81 -5.75
N VAL A 110 -2.30 -4.54 -6.18
CA VAL A 110 -1.87 -4.17 -7.55
C VAL A 110 -0.45 -4.67 -7.85
N LYS A 111 0.47 -4.64 -6.89
CA LYS A 111 1.82 -5.20 -7.05
C LYS A 111 1.78 -6.70 -7.36
N GLU A 112 0.92 -7.47 -6.67
CA GLU A 112 0.82 -8.92 -6.92
C GLU A 112 0.10 -9.22 -8.24
N LEU A 113 -0.92 -8.44 -8.61
CA LEU A 113 -1.53 -8.49 -9.94
C LEU A 113 -0.49 -8.24 -11.05
N ALA A 114 0.36 -7.21 -10.88
CA ALA A 114 1.42 -6.89 -11.84
C ALA A 114 2.49 -7.99 -11.96
N ARG A 115 2.60 -8.88 -10.97
CA ARG A 115 3.51 -10.04 -10.97
C ARG A 115 2.86 -11.31 -11.46
N ASP A 116 1.55 -11.29 -11.74
CA ASP A 116 0.77 -12.49 -12.01
C ASP A 116 0.84 -13.51 -10.85
N ASP A 117 1.02 -13.02 -9.60
CA ASP A 117 1.06 -13.86 -8.40
C ASP A 117 -0.31 -13.96 -7.76
N ILE A 118 -1.18 -14.77 -8.37
CA ILE A 118 -2.56 -14.95 -7.91
C ILE A 118 -2.65 -15.55 -6.52
N ALA A 119 -1.66 -16.35 -6.09
CA ALA A 119 -1.64 -16.87 -4.73
C ALA A 119 -1.46 -15.73 -3.71
N ALA A 120 -0.50 -14.82 -3.97
CA ALA A 120 -0.29 -13.65 -3.12
C ALA A 120 -1.47 -12.66 -3.16
N VAL A 121 -2.19 -12.54 -4.28
CA VAL A 121 -3.44 -11.75 -4.35
C VAL A 121 -4.49 -12.33 -3.40
N LEU A 122 -4.72 -13.64 -3.45
CA LEU A 122 -5.73 -14.32 -2.62
C LEU A 122 -5.44 -14.22 -1.11
N GLU A 123 -4.18 -14.06 -0.71
CA GLU A 123 -3.80 -13.85 0.68
C GLU A 123 -4.09 -12.42 1.19
N ARG A 124 -4.30 -11.47 0.29
CA ARG A 124 -4.47 -10.03 0.60
C ARG A 124 -5.92 -9.55 0.53
N ILE A 125 -6.83 -10.37 0.02
CA ILE A 125 -8.25 -10.06 -0.14
C ILE A 125 -9.10 -11.03 0.66
N GLU A 126 -10.33 -10.64 0.98
CA GLU A 126 -11.32 -11.55 1.54
C GLU A 126 -11.58 -12.73 0.58
N PRO A 127 -11.80 -13.93 1.11
CA PRO A 127 -11.85 -15.16 0.31
C PRO A 127 -13.06 -15.25 -0.63
N ALA A 128 -14.02 -14.34 -0.51
CA ALA A 128 -15.20 -14.25 -1.35
C ALA A 128 -15.47 -12.80 -1.74
N ASP A 129 -16.17 -12.59 -2.86
CA ASP A 129 -16.70 -11.29 -3.25
C ASP A 129 -17.90 -10.86 -2.39
N GLY A 130 -18.44 -9.67 -2.64
CA GLY A 130 -19.57 -9.10 -1.89
C GLY A 130 -20.87 -9.93 -1.95
N ASP A 131 -21.01 -10.81 -2.95
CA ASP A 131 -22.14 -11.73 -3.08
C ASP A 131 -21.89 -13.08 -2.37
N GLY A 132 -20.72 -13.25 -1.75
CA GLY A 132 -20.31 -14.48 -1.07
C GLY A 132 -19.79 -15.56 -2.02
N THR A 133 -19.48 -15.23 -3.28
CA THR A 133 -18.89 -16.18 -4.22
C THR A 133 -17.38 -16.24 -4.01
N PRO A 134 -16.78 -17.42 -3.78
CA PRO A 134 -15.36 -17.53 -3.50
C PRO A 134 -14.47 -17.01 -4.63
N TRP A 135 -13.44 -16.25 -4.26
CA TRP A 135 -12.32 -15.97 -5.15
C TRP A 135 -11.47 -17.23 -5.31
N THR A 136 -11.23 -17.61 -6.56
CA THR A 136 -10.41 -18.76 -6.91
C THR A 136 -9.32 -18.32 -7.87
N ARG A 137 -8.26 -19.11 -7.97
CA ARG A 137 -7.20 -18.87 -8.95
C ARG A 137 -7.80 -18.72 -10.35
N ASP A 138 -8.61 -19.68 -10.79
CA ASP A 138 -9.21 -19.67 -12.13
C ASP A 138 -10.04 -18.41 -12.42
N ARG A 139 -10.78 -17.89 -11.42
CA ARG A 139 -11.56 -16.64 -11.60
C ARG A 139 -10.65 -15.43 -11.80
N LEU A 140 -9.56 -15.34 -11.03
CA LEU A 140 -8.60 -14.23 -11.13
C LEU A 140 -7.73 -14.35 -12.39
N ASP A 141 -7.30 -15.55 -12.75
CA ASP A 141 -6.54 -15.84 -13.97
C ASP A 141 -7.31 -15.37 -15.21
N VAL A 142 -8.62 -15.58 -15.27
CA VAL A 142 -9.46 -15.12 -16.38
C VAL A 142 -9.50 -13.59 -16.45
N LEU A 143 -9.77 -12.91 -15.34
CA LEU A 143 -9.84 -11.45 -15.30
C LEU A 143 -8.50 -10.80 -15.67
N LEU A 144 -7.41 -11.36 -15.17
CA LEU A 144 -6.07 -10.84 -15.42
C LEU A 144 -5.59 -11.19 -16.84
N GLY A 145 -6.00 -12.35 -17.35
CA GLY A 145 -5.80 -12.74 -18.76
C GLY A 145 -6.49 -11.79 -19.73
N ASP A 146 -7.69 -11.31 -19.42
CA ASP A 146 -8.40 -10.31 -20.22
C ASP A 146 -7.63 -8.97 -20.26
N TYR A 147 -6.99 -8.55 -19.16
CA TYR A 147 -6.13 -7.37 -19.14
C TYR A 147 -4.90 -7.56 -20.03
N PHE A 148 -4.15 -8.64 -19.82
CA PHE A 148 -2.91 -8.91 -20.56
C PHE A 148 -3.13 -9.30 -22.03
N ALA A 149 -4.37 -9.59 -22.43
CA ALA A 149 -4.71 -9.76 -23.84
C ALA A 149 -4.58 -8.45 -24.63
N THR A 150 -4.79 -7.29 -23.99
CA THR A 150 -4.75 -5.97 -24.66
C THR A 150 -3.67 -5.03 -24.12
N HIS A 151 -3.10 -5.30 -22.94
CA HIS A 151 -2.09 -4.46 -22.30
C HIS A 151 -0.78 -5.18 -22.04
N GLU A 152 0.36 -4.50 -22.19
CA GLU A 152 1.68 -5.11 -21.98
C GLU A 152 1.94 -5.45 -20.52
N ARG A 153 1.71 -4.48 -19.61
CA ARG A 153 2.01 -4.62 -18.18
C ARG A 153 1.33 -3.56 -17.34
N ILE A 154 1.12 -3.87 -16.06
CA ILE A 154 0.73 -2.89 -15.05
C ILE A 154 1.99 -2.12 -14.59
N ARG A 155 1.93 -0.79 -14.58
CA ARG A 155 2.97 0.09 -14.02
C ARG A 155 2.85 0.15 -12.51
N LEU A 156 4.01 0.28 -11.86
CA LEU A 156 4.12 0.37 -10.39
C LEU A 156 4.96 1.56 -9.93
N ASP A 157 5.26 2.48 -10.85
CA ASP A 157 6.06 3.68 -10.59
C ASP A 157 5.21 4.77 -9.89
N PRO A 158 5.80 5.92 -9.51
CA PRO A 158 5.08 6.96 -8.76
C PRO A 158 3.79 7.43 -9.45
N GLU A 159 3.73 7.42 -10.78
CA GLU A 159 2.50 7.78 -11.50
C GLU A 159 1.38 6.75 -11.21
N ALA A 160 1.69 5.46 -11.19
CA ALA A 160 0.70 4.42 -10.88
C ALA A 160 0.13 4.53 -9.45
N ARG A 161 0.94 5.03 -8.52
CA ARG A 161 0.54 5.24 -7.12
C ARG A 161 -0.20 6.55 -6.90
N ALA A 162 0.01 7.53 -7.78
CA ALA A 162 -0.44 8.90 -7.63
C ALA A 162 -1.90 9.01 -7.17
N ALA A 163 -2.19 9.99 -6.30
CA ALA A 163 -3.48 10.05 -5.64
C ALA A 163 -4.70 10.14 -6.54
N LYS A 164 -4.53 10.76 -7.71
CA LYS A 164 -5.53 10.85 -8.78
C LYS A 164 -6.00 9.50 -9.33
N ASN A 165 -5.21 8.42 -9.18
CA ASN A 165 -5.52 7.09 -9.68
C ASN A 165 -6.28 6.22 -8.66
N THR A 166 -6.58 6.76 -7.49
CA THR A 166 -7.43 6.10 -6.49
C THR A 166 -8.68 6.95 -6.25
N LEU A 167 -9.84 6.43 -6.64
CA LEU A 167 -11.13 7.02 -6.33
C LEU A 167 -11.73 6.31 -5.11
N VAL A 168 -12.27 7.08 -4.17
CA VAL A 168 -12.92 6.55 -2.96
C VAL A 168 -14.33 7.13 -2.86
N SER A 169 -15.31 6.24 -2.84
CA SER A 169 -16.74 6.54 -2.73
C SER A 169 -17.30 5.98 -1.42
N GLU A 170 -18.02 6.81 -0.66
CA GLU A 170 -18.67 6.37 0.59
C GLU A 170 -20.08 5.86 0.29
N GLU A 171 -20.18 4.60 -0.16
CA GLU A 171 -21.46 3.93 -0.48
C GLU A 171 -22.43 3.91 0.72
N SER A 172 -21.88 3.83 1.94
CA SER A 172 -22.62 3.99 3.18
C SER A 172 -21.71 4.56 4.29
N PRO A 173 -22.25 4.96 5.46
CA PRO A 173 -21.44 5.53 6.54
C PRO A 173 -20.28 4.66 7.03
N ARG A 174 -20.35 3.34 6.81
CA ARG A 174 -19.33 2.37 7.24
C ARG A 174 -18.86 1.41 6.14
N ARG A 175 -19.16 1.73 4.88
CA ARG A 175 -18.63 0.99 3.72
C ARG A 175 -18.13 1.95 2.66
N TRP A 176 -16.89 1.75 2.25
CA TRP A 176 -16.27 2.49 1.15
C TRP A 176 -16.10 1.57 -0.05
N LEU A 177 -16.30 2.13 -1.24
CA LEU A 177 -15.85 1.57 -2.51
C LEU A 177 -14.56 2.29 -2.90
N VAL A 178 -13.52 1.52 -3.17
CA VAL A 178 -12.18 2.02 -3.53
C VAL A 178 -11.84 1.48 -4.91
N GLU A 179 -11.69 2.38 -5.86
CA GLU A 179 -11.37 2.07 -7.24
C GLU A 179 -9.95 2.54 -7.54
N GLN A 180 -9.09 1.61 -7.93
CA GLN A 180 -7.71 1.88 -8.31
C GLN A 180 -7.53 1.63 -9.80
N ILE A 181 -7.18 2.69 -10.52
CA ILE A 181 -6.84 2.64 -11.95
C ILE A 181 -5.54 1.85 -12.12
N LEU A 182 -5.53 0.90 -13.05
CA LEU A 182 -4.35 0.18 -13.46
C LEU A 182 -3.64 0.98 -14.55
N VAL A 183 -2.53 1.62 -14.17
CA VAL A 183 -1.76 2.45 -15.10
C VAL A 183 -0.91 1.57 -16.01
N ASP A 184 -0.99 1.76 -17.32
CA ASP A 184 -0.22 1.01 -18.33
C ASP A 184 0.83 1.89 -19.05
N PRO A 185 1.83 1.30 -19.72
CA PRO A 185 2.82 2.02 -20.52
C PRO A 185 2.24 2.85 -21.66
N GLU A 186 1.14 2.41 -22.23
CA GLU A 186 0.44 3.05 -23.35
C GLU A 186 -0.42 4.25 -22.91
N GLU A 187 -0.53 4.46 -21.60
CA GLU A 187 -1.33 5.50 -20.94
C GLU A 187 -2.83 5.43 -21.29
N LEU A 188 -3.33 4.24 -21.64
CA LEU A 188 -4.75 4.00 -21.87
C LEU A 188 -5.52 4.17 -20.55
N ASN A 189 -4.98 3.60 -19.48
CA ASN A 189 -5.46 3.68 -18.10
C ASN A 189 -6.96 3.38 -17.99
N ASP A 190 -7.43 2.44 -18.81
CA ASP A 190 -8.83 2.11 -19.04
C ASP A 190 -9.25 0.86 -18.25
N TRP A 191 -8.45 0.42 -17.28
CA TRP A 191 -8.77 -0.67 -16.37
C TRP A 191 -8.74 -0.22 -14.92
N VAL A 192 -9.64 -0.80 -14.12
CA VAL A 192 -9.78 -0.52 -12.69
C VAL A 192 -9.85 -1.84 -11.92
N THR A 193 -9.30 -1.79 -10.72
CA THR A 193 -9.52 -2.77 -9.65
C THR A 193 -10.40 -2.13 -8.58
N ALA A 194 -11.53 -2.74 -8.26
CA ALA A 194 -12.49 -2.21 -7.31
C ALA A 194 -12.53 -3.06 -6.03
N PHE A 195 -12.54 -2.41 -4.88
CA PHE A 195 -12.56 -3.04 -3.56
C PHE A 195 -13.63 -2.43 -2.67
N GLU A 196 -14.37 -3.27 -1.96
CA GLU A 196 -15.19 -2.85 -0.83
C GLU A 196 -14.35 -2.90 0.45
N VAL A 197 -14.49 -1.86 1.28
CA VAL A 197 -13.83 -1.73 2.58
C VAL A 197 -14.91 -1.49 3.64
N ASP A 198 -15.15 -2.51 4.47
CA ASP A 198 -16.02 -2.41 5.64
C ASP A 198 -15.24 -1.88 6.85
N LEU A 199 -15.65 -0.71 7.34
CA LEU A 199 -14.98 -0.03 8.45
C LEU A 199 -15.15 -0.76 9.79
N ASP A 200 -16.25 -1.49 10.00
CA ASP A 200 -16.44 -2.31 11.21
C ASP A 200 -15.52 -3.52 11.21
N THR A 201 -15.33 -4.14 10.06
CA THR A 201 -14.37 -5.25 9.89
C THR A 201 -12.93 -4.76 10.09
N CYS A 202 -12.60 -3.57 9.56
CA CYS A 202 -11.28 -2.96 9.77
C CYS A 202 -11.04 -2.54 11.24
N ASP A 203 -12.05 -2.00 11.92
CA ASP A 203 -11.97 -1.68 13.35
C ASP A 203 -11.80 -2.93 14.23
N SER A 204 -12.45 -4.03 13.85
CA SER A 204 -12.40 -5.30 14.59
C SER A 204 -11.08 -6.05 14.39
N SER A 205 -10.50 -6.00 13.19
CA SER A 205 -9.21 -6.62 12.85
C SER A 205 -8.01 -5.74 13.23
N GLY A 206 -8.19 -4.42 13.31
CA GLY A 206 -7.10 -3.46 13.50
C GLY A 206 -6.24 -3.22 12.26
N SER A 207 -6.69 -3.69 11.09
CA SER A 207 -6.02 -3.55 9.80
C SER A 207 -7.01 -3.27 8.68
N VAL A 208 -6.53 -2.87 7.50
CA VAL A 208 -7.39 -2.77 6.32
C VAL A 208 -7.75 -4.17 5.84
N VAL A 209 -9.04 -4.40 5.60
CA VAL A 209 -9.58 -5.64 5.04
C VAL A 209 -10.26 -5.28 3.72
N LEU A 210 -9.81 -5.92 2.64
CA LEU A 210 -10.24 -5.62 1.28
C LEU A 210 -11.11 -6.76 0.74
N THR A 211 -12.33 -6.44 0.32
CA THR A 211 -13.14 -7.36 -0.48
C THR A 211 -12.99 -6.99 -1.95
N LEU A 212 -12.32 -7.81 -2.76
CA LEU A 212 -12.21 -7.55 -4.19
C LEU A 212 -13.60 -7.70 -4.84
N VAL A 213 -14.02 -6.66 -5.55
CA VAL A 213 -15.31 -6.59 -6.27
C VAL A 213 -15.10 -6.94 -7.74
N SER A 214 -14.13 -6.30 -8.39
CA SER A 214 -13.87 -6.52 -9.81
C SER A 214 -12.46 -6.12 -10.21
N VAL A 215 -12.00 -6.71 -11.32
CA VAL A 215 -10.86 -6.25 -12.11
C VAL A 215 -11.36 -6.20 -13.54
N GLY A 216 -11.41 -5.02 -14.16
CA GLY A 216 -12.07 -4.89 -15.46
C GLY A 216 -11.84 -3.54 -16.12
N SER A 217 -12.17 -3.48 -17.41
CA SER A 217 -12.14 -2.24 -18.16
C SER A 217 -13.24 -1.27 -17.69
N VAL A 218 -12.89 0.01 -17.62
CA VAL A 218 -13.80 1.13 -17.44
C VAL A 218 -14.47 1.38 -18.78
N GLY A 219 -15.72 0.90 -18.91
CA GLY A 219 -16.54 1.10 -20.11
C GLY A 219 -17.00 2.54 -20.32
#